data_AF-A0A7J4Q2W5-F1
#
_entry.id   AF-A0A7J4Q2W5-F1
#
_cell.length_a   1.000
_cell.length_b   1.000
_cell.length_c   1.000
_cell.angle_alpha   90.00
_cell.angle_beta   90.00
_cell.angle_gamma   90.00
#
_symmetry.space_group_name_H-M   'P 1'
#
loop_
_entity.id
_entity.type
_entity.pdbx_description
1 polymer ?
#
loop_
_entity_poly.entity_id
_entity_poly.type
_entity_poly.pdbx_seq_one_letter_code
_entity_poly.pdbx_strand_id
1 'polypeptide(L)'
;MKFLLQAYHAGVPGLMAKPSTDLLAHSGGYSFHIGCPNPELRTIASWILTSGGDDHRKVARLIPALWKRHGQEDLALVGLLLANMSQAELGEEPWLALIHLFEAQEPLGALLEIAEEMVRGGHAIPDDAWLIAMA
;
A
#
# COMPACT_ATOMS: atom_id res chain seq x y z
N MET A 1 2.43 14.00 -5.02
CA MET A 1 2.88 12.64 -5.40
C MET A 1 2.95 12.39 -6.91
N LYS A 2 3.08 13.42 -7.77
CA LYS A 2 3.21 13.22 -9.23
C LYS A 2 4.39 12.32 -9.61
N PHE A 3 5.47 12.36 -8.81
CA PHE A 3 6.64 11.50 -9.02
C PHE A 3 6.32 10.00 -8.84
N LEU A 4 5.42 9.62 -7.93
CA LEU A 4 5.06 8.21 -7.73
C LEU A 4 4.24 7.68 -8.91
N LEU A 5 3.31 8.47 -9.43
CA LEU A 5 2.62 8.13 -10.69
C LEU A 5 3.62 7.92 -11.83
N GLN A 6 4.63 8.79 -11.94
CA GLN A 6 5.70 8.62 -12.94
C GLN A 6 6.52 7.35 -12.70
N ALA A 7 6.84 7.03 -11.45
CA ALA A 7 7.55 5.80 -11.08
C ALA A 7 6.74 4.55 -11.44
N TYR A 8 5.44 4.54 -11.15
CA TYR A 8 4.53 3.45 -11.55
C TYR A 8 4.49 3.29 -13.06
N HIS A 9 4.34 4.40 -13.81
CA HIS A 9 4.36 4.36 -15.26
C HIS A 9 5.69 3.87 -15.84
N ALA A 10 6.82 4.23 -15.22
CA ALA A 10 8.14 3.76 -15.62
C ALA A 10 8.35 2.27 -15.35
N GLY A 11 7.70 1.72 -14.32
CA GLY A 11 7.73 0.30 -13.99
C GLY A 11 6.82 -0.57 -14.87
N VAL A 12 5.95 0.00 -15.71
CA VAL A 12 5.11 -0.80 -16.61
C VAL A 12 5.97 -1.43 -17.71
N PRO A 13 6.02 -2.77 -17.84
CA PRO A 13 6.72 -3.43 -18.93
C PRO A 13 6.16 -2.97 -20.28
N GLY A 14 7.04 -2.57 -21.20
CA GLY A 14 6.63 -2.10 -22.53
C GLY A 14 5.77 -3.15 -23.25
N LEU A 15 4.58 -2.72 -23.69
CA LEU A 15 3.65 -3.47 -24.56
C LEU A 15 2.92 -4.69 -23.97
N MET A 16 2.39 -4.67 -22.73
CA MET A 16 1.26 -5.55 -22.37
C MET A 16 0.32 -4.90 -21.34
N ALA A 17 -0.99 -5.13 -21.49
CA ALA A 17 -2.04 -4.97 -20.47
C ALA A 17 -2.79 -3.64 -20.27
N LYS A 18 -2.68 -2.59 -21.11
CA LYS A 18 -3.53 -1.38 -20.91
C LYS A 18 -5.06 -1.65 -20.91
N PRO A 19 -5.63 -2.47 -21.82
CA PRO A 19 -7.09 -2.63 -21.88
C PRO A 19 -7.69 -3.44 -20.71
N SER A 20 -6.96 -4.45 -20.20
CA SER A 20 -7.42 -5.33 -19.12
C SER A 20 -7.45 -4.62 -17.76
N THR A 21 -6.49 -3.71 -17.59
CA THR A 21 -6.24 -2.88 -16.40
C THR A 21 -7.40 -1.90 -16.17
N ASP A 22 -7.91 -1.26 -17.23
CA ASP A 22 -9.02 -0.29 -17.14
C ASP A 22 -10.37 -0.94 -16.77
N LEU A 23 -10.63 -2.17 -17.20
CA LEU A 23 -11.92 -2.85 -16.97
C LEU A 23 -12.06 -3.38 -15.53
N LEU A 24 -10.95 -3.79 -14.91
CA LEU A 24 -10.92 -4.27 -13.52
C LEU A 24 -10.91 -3.11 -12.50
N ALA A 25 -10.32 -1.96 -12.84
CA ALA A 25 -10.26 -0.80 -11.94
C ALA A 25 -11.64 -0.30 -11.52
N HIS A 26 -12.57 -0.13 -12.47
CA HIS A 26 -13.94 0.32 -12.20
C HIS A 26 -14.79 -0.69 -11.41
N SER A 27 -14.43 -1.98 -11.49
CA SER A 27 -15.14 -3.06 -10.80
C SER A 27 -14.65 -3.25 -9.36
N GLY A 28 -13.40 -2.86 -9.08
CA GLY A 28 -12.69 -3.15 -7.83
C GLY A 28 -12.71 -2.04 -6.77
N GLY A 29 -13.33 -0.90 -7.04
CA GLY A 29 -13.37 0.23 -6.09
C GLY A 29 -12.12 1.13 -6.11
N TYR A 30 -11.21 0.94 -7.07
CA TYR A 30 -10.00 1.76 -7.19
C TYR A 30 -10.25 3.06 -7.96
N SER A 31 -9.53 4.13 -7.59
CA SER A 31 -9.55 5.41 -8.32
C SER A 31 -8.73 5.39 -9.61
N PHE A 32 -7.73 4.51 -9.70
CA PHE A 32 -6.94 4.26 -10.91
C PHE A 32 -6.20 2.92 -10.82
N HIS A 33 -5.76 2.40 -11.97
CA HIS A 33 -4.84 1.28 -12.07
C HIS A 33 -3.91 1.54 -13.27
N ILE A 34 -2.59 1.48 -13.05
CA ILE A 34 -1.56 1.79 -14.06
C ILE A 34 -1.01 0.52 -14.74
N GLY A 35 -0.97 -0.59 -14.00
CA GLY A 35 -0.37 -1.85 -14.42
C GLY A 35 1.10 -1.98 -14.01
N CYS A 36 1.55 -1.26 -12.97
CA CYS A 36 2.90 -1.45 -12.44
C CYS A 36 2.97 -2.80 -11.69
N PRO A 37 3.83 -3.74 -12.10
CA PRO A 37 3.87 -5.07 -11.51
C PRO A 37 4.54 -5.06 -10.13
N ASN A 38 4.19 -6.03 -9.29
CA ASN A 38 4.65 -6.12 -7.89
C ASN A 38 6.19 -6.06 -7.72
N PRO A 39 7.03 -6.70 -8.58
CA PRO A 39 8.49 -6.54 -8.48
C PRO A 39 8.97 -5.09 -8.59
N GLU A 40 8.35 -4.28 -9.45
CA GLU A 40 8.70 -2.87 -9.60
C GLU A 40 8.17 -2.04 -8.43
N LEU A 41 6.97 -2.34 -7.92
CA LEU A 41 6.45 -1.72 -6.70
C LEU A 41 7.35 -1.98 -5.49
N ARG A 42 7.92 -3.19 -5.37
CA ARG A 42 8.91 -3.52 -4.32
C ARG A 42 10.19 -2.71 -4.47
N THR A 43 10.69 -2.53 -5.69
CA THR A 43 11.85 -1.68 -5.96
C THR A 43 11.57 -0.22 -5.56
N ILE A 44 10.38 0.30 -5.91
CA ILE A 44 9.93 1.63 -5.53
C ILE A 44 9.84 1.74 -3.99
N ALA A 45 9.23 0.77 -3.31
CA ALA A 45 9.10 0.75 -1.85
C ALA A 45 10.47 0.74 -1.17
N SER A 46 11.38 -0.13 -1.61
CA SER A 46 12.75 -0.22 -1.11
C SER A 46 13.49 1.12 -1.27
N TRP A 47 13.36 1.77 -2.43
CA TRP A 47 13.93 3.09 -2.63
C TRP A 47 13.29 4.15 -1.71
N ILE A 48 11.96 4.15 -1.52
CA ILE A 48 11.28 5.10 -0.62
C ILE A 48 11.77 4.92 0.83
N LEU A 49 11.86 3.68 1.31
CA LEU A 49 12.30 3.36 2.67
C LEU A 49 13.76 3.78 2.90
N THR A 50 14.63 3.62 1.89
CA THR A 50 16.07 3.93 2.01
C THR A 50 16.43 5.38 1.68
N SER A 51 15.67 6.04 0.81
CA SER A 51 15.93 7.43 0.38
C SER A 51 15.55 8.47 1.43
N GLY A 52 14.72 8.09 2.42
CA GLY A 52 14.32 8.94 3.54
C GLY A 52 15.44 9.26 4.55
N GLY A 53 16.60 8.58 4.46
CA GLY A 53 17.64 8.65 5.49
C GLY A 53 17.06 8.28 6.86
N ASP A 54 17.40 9.04 7.90
CA ASP A 54 16.88 8.80 9.26
C ASP A 54 15.44 9.34 9.48
N ASP A 55 14.85 10.02 8.50
CA ASP A 55 13.53 10.67 8.63
C ASP A 55 12.38 9.78 8.17
N HIS A 56 12.24 8.64 8.84
CA HIS A 56 11.19 7.63 8.60
C HIS A 56 9.78 8.19 8.79
N ARG A 57 9.62 9.27 9.56
CA ARG A 57 8.34 9.98 9.71
C ARG A 57 7.85 10.59 8.40
N LYS A 58 8.75 11.06 7.52
CA LYS A 58 8.36 11.53 6.19
C LYS A 58 7.80 10.40 5.34
N VAL A 59 8.36 9.20 5.45
CA VAL A 59 7.86 8.00 4.75
C VAL A 59 6.51 7.60 5.31
N ALA A 60 6.33 7.56 6.63
CA ALA A 60 5.04 7.24 7.27
C ALA A 60 3.91 8.17 6.80
N ARG A 61 4.20 9.47 6.57
CA ARG A 61 3.23 10.44 6.05
C ARG A 61 2.76 10.16 4.62
N LEU A 62 3.47 9.31 3.86
CA LEU A 62 3.01 8.88 2.54
C LEU A 62 1.83 7.91 2.64
N ILE A 63 1.77 7.09 3.69
CA ILE A 63 0.75 6.05 3.86
C ILE A 63 -0.69 6.63 3.76
N PRO A 64 -1.10 7.60 4.58
CA PRO A 64 -2.44 8.18 4.46
C PRO A 64 -2.64 8.96 3.16
N ALA A 65 -1.57 9.52 2.58
CA ALA A 65 -1.65 10.25 1.32
C ALA A 65 -1.86 9.31 0.10
N LEU A 66 -1.28 8.11 0.15
CA LEU A 66 -1.47 7.02 -0.81
C LEU A 66 -2.88 6.45 -0.68
N TRP A 67 -3.30 6.14 0.54
CA TRP A 67 -4.64 5.64 0.83
C TRP A 67 -5.73 6.54 0.24
N LYS A 68 -5.63 7.85 0.50
CA LYS A 68 -6.58 8.86 0.01
C LYS A 68 -6.63 8.97 -1.51
N ARG A 69 -5.53 8.68 -2.22
CA ARG A 69 -5.52 8.66 -3.70
C ARG A 69 -6.14 7.38 -4.25
N HIS A 70 -6.12 6.31 -3.47
CA HIS A 70 -6.94 5.11 -3.64
C HIS A 70 -6.77 4.40 -4.99
N GLY A 71 -5.59 4.53 -5.61
CA GLY A 71 -5.24 3.72 -6.77
C GLY A 71 -4.70 2.36 -6.37
N GLN A 72 -4.81 1.36 -7.24
CA GLN A 72 -4.37 0.00 -6.94
C GLN A 72 -2.88 -0.05 -6.57
N GLU A 73 -2.01 0.63 -7.32
CA GLU A 73 -0.58 0.72 -7.01
C GLU A 73 -0.29 1.53 -5.74
N ASP A 74 -1.13 2.52 -5.42
CA ASP A 74 -0.98 3.28 -4.18
C ASP A 74 -1.27 2.38 -2.96
N LEU A 75 -2.35 1.59 -3.00
CA LEU A 75 -2.74 0.68 -1.92
C LEU A 75 -1.76 -0.49 -1.77
N ALA A 76 -1.27 -1.05 -2.88
CA ALA A 76 -0.20 -2.05 -2.85
C ALA A 76 1.09 -1.48 -2.22
N LEU A 77 1.43 -0.22 -2.55
CA LEU A 77 2.56 0.47 -1.92
C LEU A 77 2.33 0.73 -0.43
N VAL A 78 1.11 1.04 0.00
CA VAL A 78 0.77 1.13 1.43
C VAL A 78 1.08 -0.17 2.15
N GLY A 79 0.67 -1.32 1.61
CA GLY A 79 0.97 -2.62 2.21
C GLY A 79 2.47 -2.89 2.34
N LEU A 80 3.23 -2.58 1.28
CA LEU A 80 4.69 -2.69 1.29
C LEU A 80 5.34 -1.80 2.37
N LEU A 81 4.85 -0.57 2.55
CA LEU A 81 5.38 0.34 3.57
C LEU A 81 5.02 -0.14 4.99
N LEU A 82 3.76 -0.48 5.25
CA LEU A 82 3.31 -0.97 6.55
C LEU A 82 4.06 -2.24 6.96
N ALA A 83 4.28 -3.18 6.02
CA ALA A 83 4.97 -4.43 6.28
C ALA A 83 6.47 -4.30 6.55
N ASN A 84 7.08 -3.15 6.25
CA ASN A 84 8.53 -2.94 6.37
C ASN A 84 8.89 -1.80 7.33
N MET A 85 7.90 -1.18 7.98
CA MET A 85 8.11 -0.13 8.97
C MET A 85 7.79 -0.63 10.37
N SER A 86 8.64 -0.28 11.33
CA SER A 86 8.45 -0.59 12.73
C SER A 86 7.42 0.33 13.39
N GLN A 87 6.90 -0.11 14.54
CA GLN A 87 6.01 0.70 15.37
C GLN A 87 6.62 2.07 15.74
N ALA A 88 7.93 2.14 15.96
CA ALA A 88 8.60 3.41 16.29
C ALA A 88 8.58 4.40 15.11
N GLU A 89 8.64 3.91 13.88
CA GLU A 89 8.64 4.71 12.66
C GLU A 89 7.25 5.16 12.26
N LEU A 90 6.25 4.28 12.44
CA LEU A 90 4.83 4.58 12.21
C LEU A 90 4.24 5.45 13.33
N GLY A 91 4.75 5.31 14.56
CA GLY A 91 4.20 5.93 15.77
C GLY A 91 3.09 5.11 16.43
N GLU A 92 2.67 4.02 15.80
CA GLU A 92 1.65 3.08 16.28
C GLU A 92 1.90 1.67 15.74
N GLU A 93 1.16 0.70 16.25
CA GLU A 93 1.26 -0.68 15.80
C GLU A 93 0.78 -0.80 14.33
N PRO A 94 1.50 -1.52 13.43
CA PRO A 94 1.20 -1.60 12.01
C PRO A 94 -0.24 -2.00 11.61
N TRP A 95 -0.86 -2.97 12.28
CA TRP A 95 -2.27 -3.31 12.00
C TRP A 95 -3.23 -2.22 12.46
N LEU A 96 -2.94 -1.56 13.58
CA LEU A 96 -3.68 -0.38 14.02
C LEU A 96 -3.55 0.77 13.03
N ALA A 97 -2.34 1.03 12.51
CA ALA A 97 -2.09 2.00 11.45
C ALA A 97 -2.93 1.69 10.19
N LEU A 98 -3.08 0.41 9.82
CA LEU A 98 -3.94 0.00 8.72
C LEU A 98 -5.42 0.30 8.98
N ILE A 99 -5.96 -0.10 10.13
CA ILE A 99 -7.38 0.11 10.46
C ILE A 99 -7.74 1.60 10.51
N HIS A 100 -6.85 2.44 11.03
CA HIS A 100 -7.06 3.88 11.06
C HIS A 100 -7.13 4.54 9.68
N LEU A 101 -6.74 3.84 8.61
CA LEU A 101 -6.91 4.33 7.24
C LEU A 101 -8.30 4.07 6.68
N PHE A 102 -9.03 3.06 7.21
CA PHE A 102 -10.28 2.61 6.60
C PHE A 102 -11.32 3.72 6.55
N GLU A 103 -11.89 3.92 5.37
CA GLU A 103 -13.03 4.80 5.13
C GLU A 103 -14.33 3.98 5.05
N ALA A 104 -15.39 4.54 4.45
CA ALA A 104 -16.70 3.88 4.38
C ALA A 104 -16.70 2.58 3.56
N GLN A 105 -15.79 2.44 2.60
CA GLN A 105 -15.67 1.27 1.74
C GLN A 105 -14.23 1.11 1.26
N GLU A 106 -13.72 -0.12 1.29
CA GLU A 106 -12.36 -0.46 0.87
C GLU A 106 -12.35 -1.62 -0.14
N PRO A 107 -11.45 -1.62 -1.14
CA PRO A 107 -11.27 -2.74 -2.05
C PRO A 107 -10.82 -4.00 -1.31
N LEU A 108 -11.66 -5.04 -1.27
CA LEU A 108 -11.33 -6.30 -0.60
C LEU A 108 -10.01 -6.91 -1.11
N GLY A 109 -9.74 -6.81 -2.41
CA GLY A 109 -8.50 -7.29 -3.01
C GLY A 109 -7.26 -6.59 -2.43
N ALA A 110 -7.33 -5.27 -2.23
CA ALA A 110 -6.24 -4.52 -1.60
C ALA A 110 -6.06 -4.90 -0.14
N LEU A 111 -7.14 -5.05 0.62
CA LEU A 111 -7.07 -5.47 2.02
C LEU A 111 -6.40 -6.84 2.18
N LEU A 112 -6.72 -7.79 1.30
CA LEU A 112 -6.09 -9.11 1.30
C LEU A 112 -4.61 -9.03 0.91
N GLU A 113 -4.25 -8.27 -0.13
CA GLU A 113 -2.86 -8.09 -0.54
C GLU A 113 -2.02 -7.43 0.56
N ILE A 114 -2.56 -6.41 1.22
CA ILE A 114 -1.92 -5.74 2.35
C ILE A 114 -1.76 -6.70 3.51
N ALA A 115 -2.81 -7.43 3.91
CA ALA A 115 -2.74 -8.37 5.02
C ALA A 115 -1.71 -9.49 4.78
N GLU A 116 -1.67 -10.05 3.56
CA GLU A 116 -0.64 -11.01 3.18
C GLU A 116 0.76 -10.42 3.26
N GLU A 117 0.93 -9.16 2.87
CA GLU A 117 2.23 -8.51 2.91
C GLU A 117 2.68 -8.17 4.33
N MET A 118 1.76 -7.78 5.22
CA MET A 118 2.01 -7.61 6.64
C MET A 118 2.52 -8.91 7.29
N VAL A 119 1.87 -10.04 6.99
CA VAL A 119 2.31 -11.35 7.47
C VAL A 119 3.68 -11.72 6.90
N ARG A 120 3.93 -11.45 5.61
CA ARG A 120 5.23 -11.67 4.96
C ARG A 120 6.34 -10.81 5.56
N GLY A 121 6.03 -9.60 6.03
CA GLY A 121 6.90 -8.71 6.81
C GLY A 121 7.16 -9.17 8.24
N GLY A 122 6.49 -10.23 8.72
CA GLY A 122 6.65 -10.79 10.05
C GLY A 122 5.74 -10.19 11.11
N HIS A 123 4.74 -9.39 10.73
CA HIS A 123 3.71 -8.93 11.67
C HIS A 123 2.75 -10.07 12.00
N ALA A 124 2.59 -10.36 13.30
CA ALA A 124 1.66 -11.38 13.76
C ALA A 124 0.22 -10.98 13.40
N ILE A 125 -0.57 -11.96 12.94
CA ILE A 125 -1.99 -11.75 12.64
C ILE A 125 -2.72 -11.36 13.94
N PRO A 126 -3.53 -10.29 13.96
CA PRO A 126 -4.33 -9.94 15.12
C PRO A 126 -5.34 -11.04 15.46
N ASP A 127 -5.53 -11.29 16.75
CA ASP A 127 -6.51 -12.28 17.22
C ASP A 127 -7.93 -11.71 17.25
N ASP A 128 -8.91 -12.60 17.47
CA ASP A 128 -10.33 -12.22 17.54
C ASP A 128 -10.59 -11.17 18.63
N ALA A 129 -9.88 -11.23 19.76
CA ALA A 129 -10.04 -10.29 20.85
C ALA A 129 -9.60 -8.88 20.43
N TRP A 130 -8.49 -8.77 19.71
CA TRP A 130 -8.01 -7.53 19.13
C TRP A 130 -9.00 -6.98 18.09
N LEU A 131 -9.51 -7.83 17.19
CA LEU A 131 -10.48 -7.42 16.17
C LEU A 131 -11.79 -6.91 16.78
N ILE A 132 -12.30 -7.56 17.82
CA ILE A 132 -13.51 -7.14 18.55
C ILE A 132 -13.29 -5.79 19.26
N ALA A 133 -12.10 -5.56 19.82
CA ALA A 133 -11.79 -4.30 20.48
C ALA A 133 -11.75 -3.09 19.51
N MET A 134 -11.62 -3.35 18.20
CA MET A 134 -11.51 -2.34 17.16
C MET A 134 -12.80 -2.13 16.34
N ALA A 135 -13.84 -2.95 16.56
CA ALA A 135 -15.15 -2.87 15.90
C ALA A 135 -16.11 -1.91 16.61
#